data_AF-A0A6L6JAE2-F1
#
_entry.id   AF-A0A6L6JAE2-F1
#
_cell.length_a   1.000
_cell.length_b   1.000
_cell.length_c   1.000
_cell.angle_alpha   90.00
_cell.angle_beta   90.00
_cell.angle_gamma   90.00
#
_symmetry.space_group_name_H-M   'P 1'
#
loop_
_entity.id
_entity.type
_entity.pdbx_description
1 polymer ?
#
loop_
_entity_poly.entity_id
_entity_poly.type
_entity_poly.pdbx_seq_one_letter_code
_entity_poly.pdbx_strand_id
1 'polypeptide(L)'
;MIGRIAGIILHRAQDHVLIDVRGVGYIVHISERTAAGLPPAGQAAALYTELLVREDLLQLFGFPTLLEKEWHRLLTSVQGVGAKVSLAILGTLGPDGLARALALGDWSALKKSPGVGPKLAQRIAMELKDKAPAVMALGGSLTVDPGPLPDVEVIETVAPSKSAPAARPDSSAQATADALSALSNLGYAPSEAAGAVAEASGREPDATTTALIRAALRLLAPKE
;
A
#
# COMPACT_ATOMS: atom_id res chain seq x y z
N MET A 1 -8.52 1.15 -0.07
CA MET A 1 -8.55 1.92 -1.32
C MET A 1 -7.47 3.01 -1.40
N ILE A 2 -6.96 3.55 -0.27
CA ILE A 2 -5.74 4.37 -0.25
C ILE A 2 -4.72 3.66 0.64
N GLY A 3 -3.63 3.14 0.06
CA GLY A 3 -2.67 2.27 0.77
C GLY A 3 -1.45 2.99 1.35
N ARG A 4 -1.04 4.10 0.72
CA ARG A 4 0.08 4.93 1.13
C ARG A 4 -0.11 6.35 0.60
N ILE A 5 0.30 7.33 1.37
CA ILE A 5 0.41 8.74 0.97
C ILE A 5 1.87 9.18 1.13
N ALA A 6 2.39 9.92 0.16
CA ALA A 6 3.71 10.52 0.22
C ALA A 6 3.63 11.94 -0.34
N GLY A 7 4.18 12.91 0.40
CA GLY A 7 4.03 14.32 0.07
C GLY A 7 4.70 15.23 1.11
N ILE A 8 4.36 16.52 1.09
CA ILE A 8 4.92 17.53 2.00
C ILE A 8 3.97 17.76 3.17
N ILE A 9 4.48 17.77 4.40
CA ILE A 9 3.69 18.13 5.58
C ILE A 9 3.41 19.64 5.55
N LEU A 10 2.15 20.04 5.42
CA LEU A 10 1.74 21.45 5.52
C LEU A 10 1.43 21.85 6.96
N HIS A 11 0.84 20.95 7.74
CA HIS A 11 0.48 21.19 9.13
C HIS A 11 0.60 19.91 9.95
N ARG A 12 1.06 20.04 11.20
CA ARG A 12 1.23 18.92 12.14
C ARG A 12 0.57 19.25 13.47
N ALA A 13 -0.38 18.42 13.86
CA ALA A 13 -1.00 18.39 15.18
C ALA A 13 -0.59 17.10 15.93
N GLN A 14 -1.09 16.92 17.15
CA GLN A 14 -0.81 15.73 17.97
C GLN A 14 -1.58 14.49 17.48
N ASP A 15 -2.76 14.68 16.89
CA ASP A 15 -3.70 13.63 16.49
C ASP A 15 -3.90 13.52 14.97
N HIS A 16 -3.38 14.48 14.21
CA HIS A 16 -3.46 14.49 12.76
C HIS A 16 -2.33 15.29 12.08
N VAL A 17 -2.15 15.04 10.79
CA VAL A 17 -1.22 15.76 9.91
C VAL A 17 -1.92 16.10 8.60
N LEU A 18 -1.63 17.28 8.05
CA LEU A 18 -2.04 17.67 6.70
C LEU A 18 -0.87 17.44 5.75
N ILE A 19 -1.04 16.54 4.78
CA ILE A 19 -0.03 16.23 3.77
C ILE A 19 -0.53 16.70 2.41
N ASP A 20 0.24 17.57 1.77
CA ASP A 20 0.02 17.94 0.37
C ASP A 20 0.61 16.89 -0.56
N VAL A 21 -0.24 16.38 -1.44
CA VAL A 21 0.16 15.49 -2.53
C VAL A 21 -0.24 16.15 -3.84
N ARG A 22 0.71 16.86 -4.45
CA ARG A 22 0.53 17.52 -5.76
C ARG A 22 -0.68 18.45 -5.79
N GLY A 23 -0.90 19.24 -4.73
CA GLY A 23 -1.99 20.21 -4.63
C GLY A 23 -3.28 19.68 -3.97
N VAL A 24 -3.31 18.41 -3.54
CA VAL A 24 -4.42 17.84 -2.76
C VAL A 24 -3.96 17.65 -1.31
N GLY A 25 -4.60 18.38 -0.39
CA GLY A 25 -4.35 18.29 1.05
C GLY A 25 -5.12 17.15 1.71
N TYR A 26 -4.42 16.11 2.15
CA TYR A 26 -5.00 15.00 2.90
C TYR A 26 -4.83 15.21 4.41
N ILE A 27 -5.95 15.19 5.14
CA ILE A 27 -5.93 15.11 6.60
C ILE A 27 -5.80 13.65 6.99
N VAL A 28 -4.70 13.30 7.64
CA VAL A 28 -4.38 11.95 8.07
C VAL A 28 -4.32 11.91 9.60
N HIS A 29 -5.20 11.14 10.22
CA HIS A 29 -5.20 10.91 11.66
C HIS A 29 -4.09 9.93 12.04
N ILE A 30 -3.32 10.27 13.05
CA ILE A 30 -2.12 9.52 13.47
C ILE A 30 -2.09 9.39 15.00
N SER A 31 -1.29 8.44 15.49
CA SER A 31 -1.04 8.35 16.93
C SER A 31 -0.09 9.47 17.40
N GLU A 32 -0.14 9.84 18.68
CA GLU A 32 0.78 10.83 19.25
C GLU A 32 2.26 10.41 19.08
N ARG A 33 2.55 9.11 19.18
CA ARG A 33 3.89 8.57 18.93
C ARG A 33 4.33 8.79 17.49
N THR A 34 3.44 8.51 16.53
CA THR A 34 3.69 8.75 15.11
C THR A 34 3.89 10.24 14.87
N ALA A 35 3.02 11.09 15.44
CA ALA A 35 3.16 12.53 15.36
C ALA A 35 4.53 12.95 15.84
N ALA A 36 5.00 12.49 17.02
CA ALA A 36 6.32 12.80 17.57
C ALA A 36 7.48 12.42 16.64
N GLY A 37 7.39 11.27 15.96
CA GLY A 37 8.42 10.76 15.05
C GLY A 37 8.42 11.37 13.64
N LEU A 38 7.42 12.17 13.27
CA LEU A 38 7.35 12.78 11.95
C LEU A 38 8.28 14.01 11.81
N PRO A 39 8.78 14.27 10.59
CA PRO A 39 9.46 15.50 10.25
C PRO A 39 8.65 16.78 10.58
N PRO A 40 9.29 17.94 10.71
CA PRO A 40 8.58 19.21 10.86
C PRO A 40 7.82 19.58 9.58
N ALA A 41 6.89 20.53 9.69
CA ALA A 41 6.16 21.07 8.55
C ALA A 41 7.13 21.67 7.51
N GLY A 42 6.80 21.52 6.23
CA GLY A 42 7.64 21.88 5.08
C GLY A 42 8.52 20.74 4.57
N GLN A 43 8.60 19.61 5.28
CA GLN A 43 9.41 18.46 4.85
C GLN A 43 8.56 17.31 4.29
N ALA A 44 9.22 16.46 3.51
CA ALA A 44 8.61 15.27 2.93
C ALA A 44 8.34 14.20 3.99
N ALA A 45 7.18 13.56 3.91
CA ALA A 45 6.83 12.41 4.72
C ALA A 45 6.02 11.41 3.90
N ALA A 46 6.10 10.14 4.31
CA ALA A 46 5.27 9.09 3.75
C ALA A 46 4.64 8.26 4.88
N LEU A 47 3.36 7.96 4.73
CA LEU A 47 2.58 7.16 5.67
C LEU A 47 1.82 6.07 4.92
N TYR A 48 1.82 4.87 5.49
CA TYR A 48 0.87 3.83 5.13
C TYR A 48 -0.49 4.21 5.67
N THR A 49 -1.54 3.98 4.90
CA THR A 49 -2.86 4.51 5.23
C THR A 49 -3.91 3.42 5.28
N GLU A 50 -4.88 3.61 6.16
CA GLU A 50 -6.13 2.86 6.22
C GLU A 50 -7.28 3.85 6.09
N LEU A 51 -8.17 3.61 5.12
CA LEU A 51 -9.34 4.46 4.86
C LEU A 51 -10.54 3.86 5.58
N LEU A 52 -11.07 4.59 6.55
CA LEU A 52 -12.30 4.25 7.24
C LEU A 52 -13.48 4.95 6.56
N VAL A 53 -14.42 4.14 6.07
CA VAL A 53 -15.62 4.59 5.37
C VAL A 53 -16.85 4.26 6.22
N ARG A 54 -17.64 5.28 6.54
CA ARG A 54 -18.99 5.19 7.10
C ARG A 54 -19.94 6.00 6.23
N GLU A 55 -21.24 5.88 6.46
CA GLU A 55 -22.29 6.53 5.66
C GLU A 55 -22.11 8.05 5.52
N ASP A 56 -21.67 8.70 6.59
CA ASP A 56 -21.53 10.17 6.70
C ASP A 56 -20.06 10.62 6.85
N LEU A 57 -19.11 9.69 6.82
CA LEU A 57 -17.74 9.98 7.24
C LEU A 57 -16.69 9.19 6.47
N LEU A 58 -15.72 9.92 5.92
CA LEU A 58 -14.50 9.40 5.32
C LEU A 58 -13.32 9.89 6.16
N GLN A 59 -12.58 8.97 6.78
CA GLN A 59 -11.41 9.30 7.58
C GLN A 59 -10.20 8.49 7.16
N LEU A 60 -9.06 9.15 7.05
CA LEU A 60 -7.79 8.50 6.77
C LEU A 60 -6.99 8.34 8.06
N PHE A 61 -6.49 7.14 8.31
CA PHE A 61 -5.57 6.85 9.41
C PHE A 61 -4.20 6.51 8.84
N GLY A 62 -3.14 7.04 9.46
CA GLY A 62 -1.77 6.94 8.96
C GLY A 62 -0.82 6.23 9.93
N PHE A 63 0.11 5.46 9.37
CA PHE A 63 1.10 4.66 10.09
C PHE A 63 2.47 4.79 9.41
N PRO A 64 3.56 4.88 10.19
CA PRO A 64 4.90 5.00 9.63
C PRO A 64 5.38 3.69 8.99
N THR A 65 4.84 2.55 9.44
CA THR A 65 5.20 1.21 8.95
C THR A 65 3.97 0.39 8.59
N LEU A 66 4.14 -0.59 7.70
CA LEU A 66 3.06 -1.52 7.36
C LEU A 66 2.69 -2.41 8.57
N LEU A 67 3.67 -2.75 9.42
CA LEU A 67 3.43 -3.51 10.63
C LEU A 67 2.44 -2.81 11.57
N GLU A 68 2.61 -1.50 11.79
CA GLU A 68 1.67 -0.72 12.59
C GLU A 68 0.27 -0.66 11.97
N LYS A 69 0.19 -0.57 10.64
CA LYS A 69 -1.08 -0.64 9.93
C LYS A 69 -1.78 -1.99 10.14
N GLU A 70 -1.06 -3.10 10.06
CA GLU A 70 -1.66 -4.43 10.29
C GLU A 70 -2.08 -4.63 11.74
N TRP A 71 -1.32 -4.09 12.71
CA TRP A 71 -1.77 -4.05 14.09
C TRP A 71 -3.04 -3.24 14.27
N HIS A 72 -3.16 -2.08 13.61
CA HIS A 72 -4.38 -1.29 13.64
C HIS A 72 -5.58 -2.07 13.12
N ARG A 73 -5.43 -2.70 11.96
CA ARG A 73 -6.46 -3.54 11.35
C ARG A 73 -6.87 -4.67 12.28
N LEU A 74 -5.91 -5.37 12.88
CA LEU A 74 -6.19 -6.44 13.83
C LEU A 74 -6.92 -5.92 15.08
N LEU A 75 -6.48 -4.81 15.65
CA LEU A 75 -7.13 -4.17 16.80
C LEU A 75 -8.59 -3.81 16.50
N THR A 76 -8.86 -3.18 15.35
CA THR A 76 -10.22 -2.78 14.95
C THR A 76 -11.15 -3.96 14.65
N SER A 77 -10.62 -5.18 14.52
CA SER A 77 -11.45 -6.39 14.40
C SER A 77 -12.11 -6.81 15.71
N VAL A 78 -11.63 -6.31 16.85
CA VAL A 78 -12.19 -6.59 18.19
C VAL A 78 -13.42 -5.73 18.43
N GLN A 79 -14.50 -6.34 18.89
CA GLN A 79 -15.73 -5.61 19.19
C GLN A 79 -15.50 -4.55 20.28
N GLY A 80 -15.88 -3.30 19.98
CA GLY A 80 -15.70 -2.16 20.87
C GLY A 80 -14.36 -1.43 20.71
N VAL A 81 -13.48 -1.90 19.81
CA VAL A 81 -12.26 -1.17 19.44
C VAL A 81 -12.48 -0.40 18.14
N GLY A 82 -12.66 0.91 18.27
CA GLY A 82 -12.68 1.81 17.13
C GLY A 82 -11.28 2.30 16.73
N ALA A 83 -11.19 2.97 15.58
CA ALA A 83 -9.92 3.48 15.06
C ALA A 83 -9.16 4.40 16.03
N LYS A 84 -9.88 5.29 16.75
CA LYS A 84 -9.28 6.16 17.79
C LYS A 84 -8.66 5.39 18.95
N VAL A 85 -9.34 4.35 19.43
CA VAL A 85 -8.84 3.51 20.52
C VAL A 85 -7.62 2.70 20.05
N SER A 86 -7.65 2.20 18.82
CA SER A 86 -6.50 1.51 18.23
C SER A 86 -5.28 2.43 18.11
N LEU A 87 -5.44 3.66 17.63
CA LEU A 87 -4.37 4.66 17.61
C LEU A 87 -3.83 4.98 19.00
N ALA A 88 -4.69 5.07 20.01
CA ALA A 88 -4.27 5.32 21.39
C ALA A 88 -3.43 4.16 21.96
N ILE A 89 -3.82 2.91 21.67
CA ILE A 89 -3.07 1.71 22.04
C ILE A 89 -1.69 1.69 21.37
N LEU A 90 -1.65 1.93 20.06
CA LEU A 90 -0.40 1.99 19.29
C LEU A 90 0.49 3.17 19.70
N GLY A 91 -0.10 4.32 20.04
CA GLY A 91 0.64 5.46 20.56
C GLY A 91 1.29 5.17 21.92
N THR A 92 0.56 4.50 22.81
CA THR A 92 0.99 4.21 24.18
C THR A 92 2.02 3.09 24.24
N LEU A 93 1.76 1.96 23.56
CA LEU A 93 2.59 0.75 23.65
C LEU A 93 3.53 0.59 22.45
N GLY A 94 3.10 1.02 21.25
CA GLY A 94 3.76 0.69 19.98
C GLY A 94 3.55 -0.75 19.55
N PRO A 95 4.07 -1.12 18.36
CA PRO A 95 3.92 -2.46 17.81
C PRO A 95 4.57 -3.53 18.70
N ASP A 96 5.81 -3.32 19.15
CA ASP A 96 6.53 -4.30 19.98
C ASP A 96 5.98 -4.40 21.40
N GLY A 97 5.56 -3.26 21.97
CA GLY A 97 4.94 -3.21 23.28
C GLY A 97 3.59 -3.92 23.29
N LEU A 98 2.78 -3.73 22.24
CA LEU A 98 1.52 -4.42 22.04
C LEU A 98 1.73 -5.93 21.86
N ALA A 99 2.67 -6.33 21.00
CA ALA A 99 3.05 -7.73 20.79
C ALA A 99 3.39 -8.42 22.11
N ARG A 100 4.26 -7.79 22.93
CA ARG A 100 4.65 -8.30 24.24
C ARG A 100 3.47 -8.38 25.22
N ALA A 101 2.64 -7.33 25.28
CA ALA A 101 1.48 -7.31 26.16
C ALA A 101 0.49 -8.44 25.83
N LEU A 102 0.26 -8.71 24.54
CA LEU A 102 -0.60 -9.80 24.10
C LEU A 102 0.01 -11.19 24.38
N ALA A 103 1.31 -11.37 24.14
CA ALA A 103 2.00 -12.62 24.41
C ALA A 103 1.96 -13.00 25.91
N LEU A 104 2.10 -12.01 26.79
CA LEU A 104 2.06 -12.20 28.24
C LEU A 104 0.63 -12.17 28.82
N GLY A 105 -0.39 -11.83 28.02
CA GLY A 105 -1.75 -11.62 28.51
C GLY A 105 -1.88 -10.42 29.46
N ASP A 106 -0.97 -9.45 29.38
CA ASP A 106 -0.92 -8.27 30.24
C ASP A 106 -1.96 -7.21 29.81
N TRP A 107 -3.21 -7.45 30.18
CA TRP A 107 -4.30 -6.50 29.99
C TRP A 107 -4.10 -5.19 30.79
N SER A 108 -3.25 -5.20 31.82
CA SER A 108 -2.97 -4.00 32.62
C SER A 108 -2.18 -2.96 31.80
N ALA A 109 -1.29 -3.42 30.92
CA ALA A 109 -0.59 -2.57 29.97
C ALA A 109 -1.56 -1.93 28.95
N LEU A 110 -2.51 -2.71 28.43
CA LEU A 110 -3.53 -2.21 27.49
C LEU A 110 -4.42 -1.12 28.11
N LYS A 111 -4.80 -1.31 29.39
CA LYS A 111 -5.62 -0.36 30.17
C LYS A 111 -4.99 1.02 30.33
N LYS A 112 -3.65 1.14 30.21
CA LYS A 112 -2.96 2.45 30.28
C LYS A 112 -3.28 3.36 29.09
N SER A 113 -3.77 2.79 27.99
CA SER A 113 -4.09 3.54 26.78
C SER A 113 -5.41 4.31 26.95
N PRO A 114 -5.48 5.59 26.55
CA PRO A 114 -6.71 6.38 26.64
C PRO A 114 -7.90 5.71 25.93
N GLY A 115 -9.06 5.67 26.59
CA GLY A 115 -10.28 5.06 26.05
C GLY A 115 -10.36 3.53 26.21
N VAL A 116 -9.37 2.88 26.83
CA VAL A 116 -9.39 1.43 27.09
C VAL A 116 -9.81 1.16 28.54
N GLY A 117 -11.07 0.75 28.73
CA GLY A 117 -11.57 0.29 30.03
C GLY A 117 -11.10 -1.12 30.41
N PRO A 118 -11.23 -1.55 31.68
CA PRO A 118 -10.76 -2.85 32.15
C PRO A 118 -11.41 -4.03 31.41
N LYS A 119 -12.73 -3.97 31.16
CA LYS A 119 -13.46 -5.00 30.40
C LYS A 119 -12.98 -5.10 28.95
N LEU A 120 -12.71 -3.94 28.32
CA LEU A 120 -12.23 -3.89 26.95
C LEU A 120 -10.78 -4.40 26.87
N ALA A 121 -9.92 -4.01 27.81
CA ALA A 121 -8.53 -4.49 27.87
C ALA A 121 -8.44 -6.02 27.99
N GLN A 122 -9.27 -6.62 28.86
CA GLN A 122 -9.34 -8.08 29.02
C GLN A 122 -9.83 -8.76 27.74
N ARG A 123 -10.87 -8.19 27.10
CA ARG A 123 -11.38 -8.68 25.82
C ARG A 123 -10.31 -8.66 24.73
N ILE A 124 -9.62 -7.53 24.58
CA ILE A 124 -8.54 -7.36 23.59
C ILE A 124 -7.45 -8.41 23.85
N ALA A 125 -6.98 -8.54 25.10
CA ALA A 125 -5.95 -9.50 25.45
C ALA A 125 -6.37 -10.95 25.15
N MET A 126 -7.64 -11.31 25.39
CA MET A 126 -8.14 -12.65 25.15
C MET A 126 -8.37 -12.94 23.66
N GLU A 127 -9.07 -12.05 22.95
CA GLU A 127 -9.43 -12.25 21.53
C GLU A 127 -8.24 -12.15 20.58
N LEU A 128 -7.24 -11.32 20.92
CA LEU A 128 -6.07 -11.12 20.06
C LEU A 128 -4.90 -12.03 20.37
N LYS A 129 -4.90 -12.75 21.51
CA LYS A 129 -3.82 -13.68 21.86
C LYS A 129 -3.54 -14.70 20.75
N ASP A 130 -4.60 -15.22 20.14
CA ASP A 130 -4.49 -16.24 19.10
C ASP A 130 -4.18 -15.67 17.71
N LYS A 131 -4.50 -14.38 17.48
CA LYS A 131 -4.33 -13.71 16.18
C LYS A 131 -3.03 -12.91 16.07
N ALA A 132 -2.49 -12.48 17.20
CA ALA A 132 -1.24 -11.73 17.31
C ALA A 132 -0.03 -12.42 16.65
N PRO A 133 0.16 -13.75 16.74
CA PRO A 133 1.30 -14.42 16.11
C PRO A 133 1.38 -14.22 14.59
N ALA A 134 0.25 -14.10 13.90
CA ALA A 134 0.23 -13.85 12.46
C ALA A 134 0.80 -12.48 12.08
N VAL A 135 0.47 -11.43 12.85
CA VAL A 135 0.99 -10.07 12.64
C VAL A 135 2.45 -9.97 13.08
N MET A 136 2.83 -10.66 14.16
CA MET A 136 4.23 -10.73 14.62
C MET A 136 5.15 -11.42 13.61
N ALA A 137 4.69 -12.50 12.98
CA ALA A 137 5.43 -13.18 11.90
C ALA A 137 5.62 -12.25 10.68
N LEU A 138 4.63 -11.41 10.40
CA LEU A 138 4.70 -10.40 9.33
C LEU A 138 5.77 -9.33 9.62
N GLY A 139 5.96 -8.95 10.88
CA GLY A 139 6.99 -7.99 11.30
C GLY A 139 8.42 -8.43 10.93
N GLY A 140 8.68 -9.73 10.82
CA GLY A 140 9.96 -10.27 10.34
C GLY A 140 10.07 -10.34 8.80
N SER A 141 8.94 -10.38 8.08
CA SER A 141 8.89 -10.49 6.62
C SER A 141 8.73 -9.13 5.91
N LEU A 142 8.35 -8.09 6.63
CA LEU A 142 8.07 -6.75 6.10
C LEU A 142 9.31 -5.84 6.08
N THR A 143 10.52 -6.41 5.95
CA THR A 143 11.67 -5.63 5.51
C THR A 143 11.27 -4.98 4.19
N VAL A 144 11.05 -3.66 4.25
CA VAL A 144 10.77 -2.80 3.12
C VAL A 144 11.75 -3.19 2.04
N ASP A 145 11.29 -3.84 0.98
CA ASP A 145 12.00 -3.80 -0.28
C ASP A 145 11.61 -2.45 -0.86
N PRO A 146 12.45 -1.40 -0.75
CA PRO A 146 12.27 -0.25 -1.58
C PRO A 146 12.68 -0.72 -2.97
N GLY A 147 11.83 -1.51 -3.63
CA GLY A 147 11.94 -1.70 -5.07
C GLY A 147 12.17 -0.32 -5.68
N PRO A 148 13.08 -0.19 -6.67
CA PRO A 148 13.64 1.07 -7.09
C PRO A 148 12.52 2.10 -7.20
N LEU A 149 12.60 3.14 -6.37
CA LEU A 149 11.68 4.27 -6.43
C LEU A 149 11.66 4.68 -7.90
N PRO A 150 10.49 4.65 -8.59
CA PRO A 150 10.45 5.26 -9.91
C PRO A 150 10.92 6.68 -9.72
N ASP A 151 11.91 7.09 -10.52
CA ASP A 151 12.42 8.46 -10.52
C ASP A 151 11.21 9.40 -10.55
N VAL A 152 10.92 10.03 -9.41
CA VAL A 152 9.89 11.05 -9.36
C VAL A 152 10.48 12.21 -10.11
N GLU A 153 10.18 12.29 -11.40
CA GLU A 153 10.43 13.48 -12.21
C GLU A 153 9.75 14.65 -11.51
N VAL A 154 10.57 15.41 -10.78
CA VAL A 154 10.25 16.74 -10.31
C VAL A 154 9.86 17.53 -11.56
N ILE A 155 8.60 17.96 -11.62
CA ILE A 155 8.11 18.84 -12.69
C ILE A 155 8.77 20.19 -12.47
N GLU A 156 10.00 20.34 -12.96
CA GLU A 156 10.61 21.64 -13.23
C GLU A 156 10.17 22.13 -14.61
N THR A 157 10.11 23.45 -14.67
CA THR A 157 9.53 24.32 -15.69
C THR A 157 9.94 24.06 -17.14
N VAL A 158 9.02 24.47 -18.04
CA VAL A 158 8.99 24.30 -19.49
C VAL A 158 10.24 24.83 -20.24
N ALA A 159 10.87 23.90 -20.97
CA ALA A 159 11.60 23.98 -22.27
C ALA A 159 13.05 24.56 -22.34
N PRO A 160 13.87 24.18 -23.37
CA PRO A 160 13.64 23.20 -24.45
C PRO A 160 14.69 22.05 -24.56
N SER A 161 14.17 20.90 -25.00
CA SER A 161 14.78 19.82 -25.81
C SER A 161 16.32 19.67 -25.85
N LYS A 162 16.80 18.58 -25.22
CA LYS A 162 17.95 17.81 -25.71
C LYS A 162 17.66 16.31 -25.61
N SER A 163 17.36 15.73 -26.77
CA SER A 163 17.65 14.36 -27.21
C SER A 163 17.55 13.22 -26.17
N ALA A 164 16.47 12.44 -26.28
CA ALA A 164 16.31 11.13 -25.68
C ALA A 164 17.42 10.14 -26.13
N PRO A 165 17.98 9.29 -25.25
CA PRO A 165 18.71 8.11 -25.67
C PRO A 165 17.74 7.07 -26.26
N ALA A 166 18.09 6.55 -27.42
CA ALA A 166 17.31 5.55 -28.15
C ALA A 166 17.03 4.29 -27.30
N ALA A 167 15.76 3.88 -27.27
CA ALA A 167 15.35 2.57 -26.79
C ALA A 167 16.05 1.48 -27.63
N ARG A 168 16.66 0.49 -26.95
CA ARG A 168 17.16 -0.71 -27.61
C ARG A 168 15.96 -1.50 -28.15
N PRO A 169 16.05 -2.10 -29.34
CA PRO A 169 14.98 -2.95 -29.84
C PRO A 169 14.85 -4.18 -28.92
N ASP A 170 13.64 -4.41 -28.41
CA ASP A 170 13.29 -5.68 -27.78
C ASP A 170 13.58 -6.80 -28.78
N SER A 171 14.25 -7.87 -28.36
CA SER A 171 14.41 -9.03 -29.22
C SER A 171 13.02 -9.60 -29.52
N SER A 172 12.76 -10.02 -30.76
CA SER A 172 11.46 -10.56 -31.18
C SER A 172 11.01 -11.71 -30.27
N ALA A 173 11.96 -12.53 -29.78
CA ALA A 173 11.71 -13.57 -28.79
C ALA A 173 11.17 -13.02 -27.45
N GLN A 174 11.73 -11.92 -26.93
CA GLN A 174 11.26 -11.28 -25.71
C GLN A 174 9.84 -10.69 -25.91
N ALA A 175 9.61 -10.03 -27.05
CA ALA A 175 8.32 -9.46 -27.38
C ALA A 175 7.20 -10.51 -27.47
N THR A 176 7.51 -11.71 -27.99
CA THR A 176 6.55 -12.82 -28.03
C THR A 176 6.23 -13.41 -26.66
N ALA A 177 7.24 -13.53 -25.77
CA ALA A 177 7.04 -14.04 -24.42
C ALA A 177 6.18 -13.06 -23.57
N ASP A 178 6.43 -11.76 -23.71
CA ASP A 178 5.69 -10.73 -23.00
C ASP A 178 4.24 -10.62 -23.50
N ALA A 179 4.02 -10.78 -24.81
CA ALA A 179 2.67 -10.81 -25.39
C ALA A 179 1.84 -12.02 -24.92
N LEU A 180 2.47 -13.20 -24.82
CA LEU A 180 1.86 -14.42 -24.28
C LEU A 180 1.44 -14.24 -22.81
N SER A 181 2.33 -13.68 -21.99
CA SER A 181 2.05 -13.38 -20.58
C SER A 181 0.89 -12.40 -20.43
N ALA A 182 0.84 -11.35 -21.26
CA ALA A 182 -0.24 -10.38 -21.27
C ALA A 182 -1.60 -11.04 -21.60
N LEU A 183 -1.68 -11.86 -22.65
CA LEU A 183 -2.93 -12.53 -23.03
C LEU A 183 -3.42 -13.55 -21.98
N SER A 184 -2.48 -14.25 -21.33
CA SER A 184 -2.78 -15.14 -20.20
C SER A 184 -3.41 -14.36 -19.03
N ASN A 185 -2.86 -13.19 -18.69
CA ASN A 185 -3.42 -12.32 -17.64
C ASN A 185 -4.79 -11.73 -18.01
N LEU A 186 -5.09 -11.60 -19.32
CA LEU A 186 -6.42 -11.22 -19.82
C LEU A 186 -7.43 -12.37 -19.78
N GLY A 187 -6.99 -13.59 -19.45
CA GLY A 187 -7.86 -14.77 -19.27
C GLY A 187 -8.04 -15.63 -20.52
N TYR A 188 -7.25 -15.41 -21.59
CA TYR A 188 -7.29 -16.28 -22.77
C TYR A 188 -6.63 -17.64 -22.49
N ALA A 189 -7.16 -18.71 -23.09
CA ALA A 189 -6.59 -20.04 -22.94
C ALA A 189 -5.16 -20.10 -23.51
N PRO A 190 -4.21 -20.79 -22.87
CA PRO A 190 -2.80 -20.81 -23.28
C PRO A 190 -2.59 -21.23 -24.75
N SER A 191 -3.39 -22.18 -25.25
CA SER A 191 -3.34 -22.65 -26.63
C SER A 191 -3.83 -21.62 -27.64
N GLU A 192 -4.87 -20.85 -27.29
CA GLU A 192 -5.45 -19.81 -28.15
C GLU A 192 -4.54 -18.57 -28.20
N ALA A 193 -4.03 -18.16 -27.04
CA ALA A 193 -3.06 -17.08 -26.93
C ALA A 193 -1.76 -17.39 -27.70
N ALA A 194 -1.23 -18.61 -27.57
CA ALA A 194 -0.04 -19.03 -28.32
C ALA A 194 -0.27 -19.05 -29.82
N GLY A 195 -1.42 -19.55 -30.28
CA GLY A 195 -1.77 -19.54 -31.70
C GLY A 195 -1.86 -18.12 -32.27
N ALA A 196 -2.55 -17.21 -31.58
CA ALA A 196 -2.74 -15.83 -32.03
C ALA A 196 -1.43 -15.01 -32.02
N VAL A 197 -0.56 -15.19 -31.03
CA VAL A 197 0.75 -14.52 -30.97
C VAL A 197 1.70 -15.07 -32.02
N ALA A 198 1.73 -16.38 -32.25
CA ALA A 198 2.54 -16.98 -33.31
C ALA A 198 2.12 -16.46 -34.69
N GLU A 199 0.81 -16.41 -34.97
CA GLU A 199 0.31 -15.87 -36.23
C GLU A 199 0.59 -14.36 -36.38
N ALA A 200 0.46 -13.57 -35.31
CA ALA A 200 0.81 -12.15 -35.30
C ALA A 200 2.31 -11.92 -35.57
N SER A 201 3.18 -12.68 -34.90
CA SER A 201 4.64 -12.61 -35.08
C SER A 201 5.10 -13.06 -36.47
N GLY A 202 4.38 -14.00 -37.10
CA GLY A 202 4.64 -14.45 -38.46
C GLY A 202 4.29 -13.41 -39.52
N ARG A 203 3.31 -12.53 -39.25
CA ARG A 203 2.92 -11.43 -40.16
C ARG A 203 3.83 -10.21 -40.01
N GLU A 204 4.29 -9.92 -38.80
CA GLU A 204 5.19 -8.79 -38.51
C GLU A 204 6.34 -9.24 -37.58
N PRO A 205 7.47 -9.71 -38.14
CA PRO A 205 8.59 -10.29 -37.38
C PRO A 205 9.30 -9.29 -36.45
N ASP A 206 9.24 -8.00 -36.79
CA ASP A 206 9.87 -6.90 -36.04
C ASP A 206 8.85 -6.09 -35.21
N ALA A 207 7.65 -6.65 -35.00
CA ALA A 207 6.63 -5.99 -34.21
C ALA A 207 7.04 -5.88 -32.74
N THR A 208 6.93 -4.66 -32.20
CA THR A 208 7.05 -4.41 -30.76
C THR A 208 6.00 -5.19 -29.97
N THR A 209 6.26 -5.47 -28.69
CA THR A 209 5.35 -6.19 -27.78
C THR A 209 3.91 -5.67 -27.84
N THR A 210 3.73 -4.35 -27.81
CA THR A 210 2.40 -3.72 -27.87
C THR A 210 1.69 -3.96 -29.21
N ALA A 211 2.44 -3.97 -30.32
CA ALA A 211 1.88 -4.26 -31.64
C ALA A 211 1.44 -5.73 -31.74
N LEU A 212 2.25 -6.66 -31.22
CA LEU A 212 1.91 -8.09 -31.16
C LEU A 212 0.65 -8.35 -30.33
N ILE A 213 0.51 -7.73 -29.16
CA ILE A 213 -0.68 -7.88 -28.31
C ILE A 213 -1.94 -7.42 -29.05
N ARG A 214 -1.88 -6.25 -29.71
CA ARG A 214 -3.04 -5.71 -30.45
C ARG A 214 -3.42 -6.60 -31.64
N ALA A 215 -2.43 -7.12 -32.36
CA ALA A 215 -2.64 -8.03 -33.48
C ALA A 215 -3.27 -9.35 -33.02
N ALA A 216 -2.76 -9.95 -31.94
CA ALA A 216 -3.30 -11.18 -31.37
C ALA A 216 -4.74 -11.02 -30.86
N LEU A 217 -5.06 -9.91 -30.18
CA LEU A 217 -6.42 -9.61 -29.73
C LEU A 217 -7.42 -9.45 -30.89
N ARG A 218 -6.98 -8.90 -32.03
CA ARG A 218 -7.82 -8.82 -33.23
C ARG A 218 -8.11 -10.19 -33.85
N LEU A 219 -7.19 -11.14 -33.73
CA LEU A 219 -7.38 -12.51 -34.21
C LEU A 219 -8.32 -13.32 -33.30
N LEU A 220 -8.30 -13.03 -32.00
CA LEU A 220 -9.13 -13.69 -30.98
C LEU A 220 -10.52 -13.06 -30.82
N ALA A 221 -10.77 -11.90 -31.45
CA ALA A 221 -12.08 -11.27 -31.43
C ALA A 221 -13.11 -12.16 -32.16
N PRO A 222 -14.34 -12.30 -31.64
CA PRO A 222 -15.40 -13.03 -32.31
C PRO A 222 -15.65 -12.41 -33.69
N LYS A 223 -15.60 -13.24 -34.74
CA LYS A 223 -16.02 -12.84 -36.08
C LYS A 223 -17.54 -12.81 -36.07
N GLU A 224 -18.13 -11.62 -36.11
CA GLU A 224 -19.49 -11.46 -36.63
C GLU A 224 -19.52 -11.76 -38.13
#